data_AF-A0AA41UZW9-F1
#
_entry.id   AF-A0AA41UZW9-F1
#
_cell.length_a   1.000
_cell.length_b   1.000
_cell.length_c   1.000
_cell.angle_alpha   90.00
_cell.angle_beta   90.00
_cell.angle_gamma   90.00
#
_symmetry.space_group_name_H-M   'P 1'
#
loop_
_entity.id
_entity.type
_entity.pdbx_description
1 polymer ?
#
loop_
_entity_poly.entity_id
_entity_poly.type
_entity_poly.pdbx_seq_one_letter_code
_entity_poly.pdbx_strand_id
1 'polypeptide(L)'
;MQSDVWGSINDQGVVTHITGGNFAQSSITINGWLRDFLWAQASQVIQSYGAHFVWAFSLIFLFSGRGYWQELIESIVWAHNKLKVAPATQPRALSIVQGRAVGVTHYLLSGIATTWAFFLARIIAVG
;
A
#
# COMPACT_ATOMS: atom_id res chain seq x y z
N MET A 1 -5.13 11.72 -18.89
CA MET A 1 -5.71 10.68 -19.77
C MET A 1 -7.21 10.51 -19.57
N GLN A 2 -7.71 9.98 -18.45
CA GLN A 2 -9.17 9.74 -18.27
C GLN A 2 -10.04 11.02 -18.25
N SER A 3 -9.48 12.18 -17.88
CA SER A 3 -10.25 13.42 -17.79
C SER A 3 -10.41 14.15 -19.11
N ASP A 4 -9.33 14.22 -19.91
CA ASP A 4 -9.25 15.12 -21.07
C ASP A 4 -8.84 14.42 -22.37
N VAL A 5 -8.65 13.09 -22.37
CA VAL A 5 -8.17 12.35 -23.55
C VAL A 5 -9.04 11.14 -23.85
N TRP A 6 -9.12 10.18 -22.93
CA TRP A 6 -9.87 8.94 -23.12
C TRP A 6 -11.36 9.14 -22.88
N GLY A 7 -12.19 8.47 -23.68
CA GLY A 7 -13.65 8.62 -23.67
C GLY A 7 -14.31 7.94 -24.87
N SER A 8 -15.63 8.04 -24.95
CA SER A 8 -16.42 7.59 -26.11
C SER A 8 -16.75 8.75 -27.03
N ILE A 9 -16.89 8.47 -28.33
CA ILE A 9 -17.33 9.44 -29.34
C ILE A 9 -18.75 9.04 -29.77
N ASN A 10 -19.68 9.99 -29.78
CA ASN A 10 -21.03 9.75 -30.29
C ASN A 10 -21.10 9.93 -31.82
N ASP A 11 -22.25 9.60 -32.43
CA ASP A 11 -22.46 9.70 -33.89
C ASP A 11 -22.32 11.13 -34.45
N GLN A 12 -22.32 12.14 -33.59
CA GLN A 12 -22.16 13.55 -33.93
C GLN A 12 -20.71 14.04 -33.79
N GLY A 13 -19.78 13.14 -33.42
CA GLY A 13 -18.36 13.47 -33.21
C GLY A 13 -18.06 14.13 -31.87
N VAL A 14 -19.02 14.19 -30.94
CA VAL A 14 -18.83 14.75 -29.60
C VAL A 14 -18.15 13.72 -28.71
N VAL A 15 -17.04 14.11 -28.07
CA VAL A 15 -16.28 13.29 -27.12
C VAL A 15 -16.88 13.41 -25.72
N THR A 16 -17.14 12.28 -25.08
CA THR A 16 -17.46 12.21 -23.64
C THR A 16 -16.33 11.51 -22.91
N HIS A 17 -15.55 12.28 -22.15
CA HIS A 17 -14.40 11.75 -21.40
C HIS A 17 -14.83 10.90 -20.19
N ILE A 18 -13.99 9.91 -19.82
CA ILE A 18 -14.26 8.97 -18.72
C ILE A 18 -14.57 9.68 -17.40
N THR A 19 -13.88 10.79 -17.10
CA THR A 19 -14.14 11.60 -15.89
C THR A 19 -14.61 13.02 -16.19
N GLY A 20 -15.07 13.28 -17.42
CA GLY A 20 -15.76 14.52 -17.79
C GLY A 20 -14.98 15.83 -17.59
N GLY A 21 -13.67 15.87 -17.89
CA GLY A 21 -12.89 17.11 -17.84
C GLY A 21 -12.69 17.71 -16.45
N ASN A 22 -12.89 16.92 -15.39
CA ASN A 22 -12.75 17.38 -14.01
C ASN A 22 -11.32 17.79 -13.59
N PHE A 23 -10.27 17.47 -14.37
CA PHE A 23 -8.87 17.69 -13.97
C PHE A 23 -8.57 19.16 -13.73
N ALA A 24 -9.02 20.06 -14.61
CA ALA A 24 -8.71 21.48 -14.56
C ALA A 24 -9.06 22.17 -13.22
N GLN A 25 -10.14 21.74 -12.56
CA GLN A 25 -10.60 22.31 -11.29
C GLN A 25 -10.23 21.45 -10.08
N SER A 26 -10.14 20.13 -10.25
CA SER A 26 -9.89 19.22 -9.13
C SER A 26 -8.41 19.04 -8.83
N SER A 27 -7.52 19.03 -9.83
CA SER A 27 -6.10 18.72 -9.62
C SER A 27 -5.28 19.83 -8.96
N ILE A 28 -5.85 21.03 -8.82
CA ILE A 28 -5.20 22.18 -8.18
C ILE A 28 -5.31 22.17 -6.65
N THR A 29 -6.04 21.20 -6.07
CA THR A 29 -6.16 21.06 -4.62
C THR A 29 -5.91 19.62 -4.16
N ILE A 30 -5.32 19.46 -2.97
CA ILE A 30 -5.13 18.15 -2.33
C ILE A 30 -6.49 17.46 -2.12
N ASN A 31 -7.53 18.22 -1.77
CA ASN A 31 -8.87 17.67 -1.59
C ASN A 31 -9.45 17.12 -2.90
N GLY A 32 -9.22 17.79 -4.04
CA GLY A 32 -9.63 17.26 -5.34
C GLY A 32 -8.88 15.99 -5.72
N TRP A 33 -7.58 15.88 -5.40
CA TRP A 33 -6.84 14.61 -5.52
C TRP A 33 -7.41 13.49 -4.64
N LEU A 34 -7.77 13.79 -3.39
CA LEU A 34 -8.37 12.81 -2.50
C LEU A 34 -9.76 12.38 -2.96
N ARG A 35 -10.62 13.34 -3.32
CA ARG A 35 -12.03 13.10 -3.63
C ARG A 35 -12.25 12.55 -5.04
N ASP A 36 -11.75 13.25 -6.06
CA ASP A 36 -12.12 12.98 -7.46
C ASP A 36 -11.18 11.98 -8.14
N PHE A 37 -9.99 11.80 -7.59
CA PHE A 37 -9.04 10.79 -8.06
C PHE A 37 -9.01 9.57 -7.13
N LEU A 38 -8.46 9.69 -5.92
CA LEU A 38 -8.24 8.52 -5.05
C LEU A 38 -9.55 7.86 -4.62
N TRP A 39 -10.50 8.63 -4.06
CA TRP A 39 -11.75 8.08 -3.54
C TRP A 39 -12.68 7.61 -4.67
N ALA A 40 -12.98 8.49 -5.64
CA ALA A 40 -13.91 8.15 -6.72
C ALA A 40 -13.42 6.97 -7.59
N GLN A 41 -12.13 6.93 -7.94
CA GLN A 41 -11.59 5.88 -8.82
C GLN A 41 -11.19 4.61 -8.07
N ALA A 42 -11.16 4.61 -6.73
CA ALA A 42 -10.99 3.39 -5.97
C ALA A 42 -12.27 2.54 -5.91
N SER A 43 -13.41 3.06 -6.37
CA SER A 43 -14.71 2.35 -6.35
C SER A 43 -14.67 0.97 -7.01
N GLN A 44 -13.89 0.81 -8.09
CA GLN A 44 -13.72 -0.48 -8.76
C GLN A 44 -12.92 -1.48 -7.92
N VAL A 45 -11.78 -1.05 -7.36
CA VAL A 45 -10.87 -1.96 -6.62
C VAL A 45 -11.43 -2.40 -5.27
N ILE A 46 -12.21 -1.55 -4.58
CA ILE A 46 -12.79 -1.92 -3.29
C ILE A 46 -13.89 -2.98 -3.41
N GLN A 47 -14.52 -3.09 -4.58
CA GLN A 47 -15.55 -4.10 -4.85
C GLN A 47 -14.96 -5.44 -5.34
N SER A 48 -13.64 -5.51 -5.59
CA SER A 48 -12.97 -6.66 -6.19
C SER A 48 -12.02 -7.43 -5.23
N TYR A 49 -12.16 -7.24 -3.90
CA TYR A 49 -11.25 -7.69 -2.83
C TYR A 49 -9.87 -6.97 -2.84
N GLY A 50 -9.49 -6.33 -1.71
CA GLY A 50 -8.36 -5.38 -1.64
C GLY A 50 -7.13 -5.85 -0.85
N ALA A 51 -5.99 -5.15 -1.02
CA ALA A 51 -4.72 -5.41 -0.33
C ALA A 51 -4.07 -4.11 0.21
N HIS A 52 -3.90 -4.02 1.54
CA HIS A 52 -3.24 -2.89 2.25
C HIS A 52 -2.33 -3.32 3.42
N PHE A 53 -2.42 -4.58 3.85
CA PHE A 53 -1.82 -5.07 5.09
C PHE A 53 -0.30 -4.91 5.14
N VAL A 54 0.38 -5.23 4.05
CA VAL A 54 1.85 -5.29 4.00
C VAL A 54 2.49 -3.91 4.17
N TRP A 55 1.85 -2.85 3.68
CA TRP A 55 2.30 -1.48 3.88
C TRP A 55 2.28 -1.12 5.37
N ALA A 56 1.18 -1.38 6.07
CA ALA A 56 1.07 -1.12 7.50
C ALA A 56 2.04 -2.00 8.32
N PHE A 57 2.21 -3.26 7.93
CA PHE A 57 3.18 -4.17 8.54
C PHE A 57 4.62 -3.62 8.47
N SER A 58 4.99 -2.97 7.37
CA SER A 58 6.32 -2.35 7.21
C SER A 58 6.63 -1.31 8.28
N LEU A 59 5.61 -0.60 8.78
CA LEU A 59 5.78 0.47 9.76
C LEU A 59 6.28 -0.06 11.11
N ILE A 60 5.98 -1.32 11.43
CA ILE A 60 6.53 -1.97 12.63
C ILE A 60 8.06 -1.94 12.59
N PHE A 61 8.68 -2.21 11.44
CA PHE A 61 10.14 -2.20 11.30
C PHE A 61 10.72 -0.79 11.17
N LEU A 62 9.97 0.15 10.59
CA LEU A 62 10.43 1.52 10.34
C LEU A 62 10.34 2.43 11.58
N PHE A 63 9.37 2.19 12.46
CA PHE A 63 9.13 3.02 13.65
C PHE A 63 9.65 2.40 14.95
N SER A 64 10.05 1.13 14.94
CA SER A 64 10.67 0.48 16.10
C SER A 64 12.18 0.28 15.93
N GLY A 65 12.85 -0.01 17.04
CA GLY A 65 14.29 -0.27 17.08
C GLY A 65 14.63 -1.68 17.55
N ARG A 66 15.83 -2.14 17.21
CA ARG A 66 16.36 -3.46 17.61
C ARG A 66 16.30 -3.72 19.12
N GLY A 67 16.57 -2.70 19.94
CA GLY A 67 16.63 -2.84 21.41
C GLY A 67 15.33 -3.41 21.99
N TYR A 68 14.19 -2.78 21.65
CA TYR A 68 12.86 -3.23 22.05
C TYR A 68 12.60 -4.70 21.69
N TRP A 69 12.89 -5.08 20.45
CA TRP A 69 12.69 -6.47 20.00
C TRP A 69 13.63 -7.45 20.68
N GLN A 70 14.86 -7.05 21.00
CA GLN A 70 15.82 -7.92 21.66
C GLN A 70 15.41 -8.21 23.10
N GLU A 71 14.94 -7.20 23.85
CA GLU A 71 14.41 -7.37 25.22
C GLU A 71 13.15 -8.26 25.24
N LEU A 72 12.27 -8.11 24.25
CA LEU A 72 11.12 -9.01 24.09
C LEU A 72 11.56 -10.45 23.81
N ILE A 73 12.53 -10.65 22.92
CA ILE A 73 13.09 -11.98 22.61
C ILE A 73 13.69 -12.61 23.87
N GLU A 74 14.34 -11.85 24.74
CA GLU A 74 14.92 -12.37 25.99
C GLU A 74 13.85 -12.92 26.94
N SER A 75 12.71 -12.23 27.04
CA SER A 75 11.56 -12.71 27.82
C SER A 75 10.94 -13.97 27.21
N ILE A 76 10.87 -14.07 25.89
CA ILE A 76 10.39 -15.28 25.18
C ILE A 76 11.37 -16.44 25.37
N VAL A 77 12.67 -16.20 25.27
CA VAL A 77 13.71 -17.22 25.48
C VAL A 77 13.71 -17.72 26.92
N TRP A 78 13.43 -16.86 27.91
CA TRP A 78 13.22 -17.30 29.29
C TRP A 78 12.08 -18.34 29.38
N ALA A 79 10.95 -18.09 28.73
CA ALA A 79 9.82 -19.02 28.71
C ALA A 79 10.17 -20.36 28.02
N HIS A 80 10.90 -20.31 26.89
CA HIS A 80 11.35 -21.51 26.19
C HIS A 80 12.31 -22.36 27.04
N ASN A 81 13.20 -21.73 27.81
CA ASN A 81 14.10 -22.43 28.72
C ASN A 81 13.34 -23.13 29.86
N LYS A 82 12.26 -22.54 30.38
CA LYS A 82 11.41 -23.19 31.41
C LYS A 82 10.78 -24.48 30.91
N LEU A 83 10.40 -24.53 29.64
CA LEU A 83 9.82 -25.71 29.00
C LEU A 83 10.88 -26.62 28.34
N LYS A 84 12.17 -26.29 28.44
CA LYS A 84 13.30 -27.02 27.82
C LYS A 84 13.15 -27.18 26.29
N VAL A 85 12.54 -26.20 25.63
CA VAL A 85 12.36 -26.15 24.17
C VAL A 85 13.15 -24.99 23.54
N ALA A 86 14.12 -24.43 24.27
CA ALA A 86 14.99 -23.40 23.73
C ALA A 86 15.85 -23.96 22.58
N PRO A 87 15.95 -23.25 21.45
CA PRO A 87 16.80 -23.69 20.34
C PRO A 87 18.29 -23.57 20.71
N ALA A 88 19.12 -24.42 20.11
CA ALA A 88 20.58 -24.36 20.30
C ALA A 88 21.20 -23.08 19.70
N THR A 89 20.66 -22.58 18.59
CA THR A 89 21.08 -21.31 17.99
C THR A 89 20.34 -20.17 18.67
N GLN A 90 21.08 -19.22 19.25
CA GLN A 90 20.49 -18.14 20.02
C GLN A 90 19.70 -17.17 19.13
N PRO A 91 18.40 -16.94 19.39
CA PRO A 91 17.62 -16.00 18.61
C PRO A 91 18.05 -14.56 18.90
N ARG A 92 18.11 -13.75 17.84
CA ARG A 92 18.50 -12.34 17.89
C ARG A 92 17.51 -11.52 17.09
N ALA A 93 17.20 -10.33 17.58
CA ALA A 93 16.53 -9.33 16.76
C ALA A 93 17.42 -8.96 15.57
N LEU A 94 16.78 -8.60 14.45
CA LEU A 94 17.45 -8.16 13.22
C LEU A 94 18.48 -7.06 13.51
N SER A 95 19.55 -7.01 12.72
CA SER A 95 20.47 -5.87 12.77
C SER A 95 19.75 -4.58 12.39
N ILE A 96 20.29 -3.42 12.80
CA ILE A 96 19.69 -2.11 12.47
C ILE A 96 19.52 -1.94 10.96
N VAL A 97 20.54 -2.35 10.18
CA VAL A 97 20.51 -2.26 8.71
C VAL A 97 19.49 -3.25 8.14
N GLN A 98 19.42 -4.48 8.66
CA GLN A 98 18.44 -5.48 8.22
C GLN A 98 17.00 -5.02 8.53
N GLY A 99 16.73 -4.48 9.71
CA GLY A 99 15.41 -3.95 10.07
C GLY A 99 14.95 -2.84 9.12
N ARG A 100 15.85 -1.91 8.79
CA ARG A 100 15.58 -0.87 7.78
C ARG A 100 15.33 -1.45 6.39
N ALA A 101 16.14 -2.41 5.96
CA ALA A 101 15.99 -3.05 4.66
C ALA A 101 14.65 -3.81 4.55
N VAL A 102 14.28 -4.57 5.59
CA VAL A 102 13.00 -5.27 5.68
C VAL A 102 11.85 -4.27 5.64
N GLY A 103 11.91 -3.19 6.42
CA GLY A 103 10.90 -2.13 6.43
C GLY A 103 10.72 -1.50 5.05
N VAL A 104 11.79 -1.04 4.41
CA VAL A 104 11.70 -0.40 3.08
C VAL A 104 11.20 -1.38 2.01
N THR A 105 11.58 -2.65 2.08
CA THR A 105 11.15 -3.67 1.12
C THR A 105 9.64 -3.86 1.17
N HIS A 106 9.07 -4.03 2.37
CA HIS A 106 7.62 -4.20 2.53
C HIS A 106 6.86 -2.90 2.20
N TYR A 107 7.42 -1.75 2.55
CA TYR A 107 6.84 -0.44 2.24
C TYR A 107 6.71 -0.24 0.73
N LEU A 108 7.80 -0.47 -0.02
CA LEU A 108 7.84 -0.30 -1.48
C LEU A 108 6.99 -1.36 -2.17
N LEU A 109 7.16 -2.65 -1.82
CA LEU A 109 6.39 -3.74 -2.40
C LEU A 109 4.89 -3.49 -2.29
N SER A 110 4.43 -3.17 -1.07
CA SER A 110 3.01 -2.95 -0.86
C SER A 110 2.52 -1.65 -1.48
N GLY A 111 3.30 -0.55 -1.41
CA GLY A 111 2.92 0.71 -2.05
C GLY A 111 2.72 0.55 -3.56
N ILE A 112 3.65 -0.14 -4.22
CA ILE A 112 3.56 -0.45 -5.65
C ILE A 112 2.39 -1.39 -5.92
N ALA A 113 2.21 -2.46 -5.15
CA ALA A 113 1.13 -3.43 -5.34
C ALA A 113 -0.26 -2.81 -5.16
N THR A 114 -0.44 -1.92 -4.18
CA THR A 114 -1.71 -1.20 -3.95
C THR A 114 -2.03 -0.28 -5.13
N THR A 115 -1.06 0.50 -5.61
CA THR A 115 -1.24 1.37 -6.79
C THR A 115 -1.48 0.55 -8.07
N TRP A 116 -0.79 -0.58 -8.22
CA TRP A 116 -0.98 -1.51 -9.34
C TRP A 116 -2.41 -2.07 -9.37
N ALA A 117 -2.90 -2.57 -8.23
CA ALA A 117 -4.26 -3.09 -8.13
C ALA A 117 -5.32 -2.00 -8.39
N PHE A 118 -5.11 -0.80 -7.83
CA PHE A 118 -5.95 0.38 -8.07
C PHE A 118 -6.05 0.70 -9.56
N PHE A 119 -4.91 0.80 -10.26
CA PHE A 119 -4.90 1.17 -11.67
C PHE A 119 -5.52 0.09 -12.56
N LEU A 120 -5.18 -1.18 -12.34
CA LEU A 120 -5.72 -2.26 -13.16
C LEU A 120 -7.23 -2.43 -12.98
N ALA A 121 -7.70 -2.50 -11.73
CA ALA A 121 -9.13 -2.64 -11.47
C ALA A 121 -9.93 -1.45 -12.03
N ARG A 122 -9.38 -0.23 -11.94
CA ARG A 122 -10.00 0.97 -12.53
C ARG A 122 -10.06 0.87 -14.04
N ILE A 123 -8.92 0.72 -14.71
CA ILE A 123 -8.86 0.88 -16.17
C ILE A 123 -9.54 -0.26 -16.91
N ILE A 124 -9.50 -1.49 -16.38
CA ILE A 124 -10.19 -2.65 -16.98
C ILE A 124 -11.72 -2.47 -16.92
N ALA A 125 -12.23 -1.78 -15.89
CA ALA A 125 -13.67 -1.61 -15.70
C ALA A 125 -14.27 -0.39 -16.43
N VAL A 126 -13.45 0.61 -16.81
CA VAL A 126 -13.93 1.87 -17.40
C VAL A 126 -13.32 2.23 -18.75
N GLY A 127 -12.27 1.51 -19.17
CA GLY A 127 -11.63 1.65 -20.48
C GLY A 127 -12.26 0.71 -21.49
#